data_AF-A0A923VFF3-F1
#
_entry.id   AF-A0A923VFF3-F1
#
_cell.length_a   1.000
_cell.length_b   1.000
_cell.length_c   1.000
_cell.angle_alpha   90.00
_cell.angle_beta   90.00
_cell.angle_gamma   90.00
#
_symmetry.space_group_name_H-M   'P 1'
#
loop_
_entity.id
_entity.type
_entity.pdbx_description
1 polymer ?
#
loop_
_entity_poly.entity_id
_entity_poly.type
_entity_poly.pdbx_seq_one_letter_code
_entity_poly.pdbx_strand_id
1 'polypeptide(L)'
;MFKNLYITNRLFLFLGIVLLMFCIAFVWPPFFIVSKIALLAIGGATAIDILWLFAAPVMIKAKRETQPLLSLGDENRIGINIKNVSSRSWTYSILDEVPDQFQLRSFKIEGFIKEGETQKLSYTLRPVIRGEYHFHNINIFIRSVLGIVSRRLVIADKMMVPVYPSVIQMKKFELFTMSSISRFYGIKKMRRIGLSYEFEQIKNYTTGDDIRQINWKATGRT
;
A
#
# COMPACT_ATOMS: atom_id res chain seq x y z
N MET A 1 17.64 16.24 20.55
CA MET A 1 17.81 16.90 19.23
C MET A 1 18.32 15.94 18.16
N PHE A 2 19.40 15.18 18.41
CA PHE A 2 20.06 14.33 17.40
C PHE A 2 19.41 12.97 17.08
N LYS A 3 18.47 12.46 17.90
CA LYS A 3 17.82 11.15 17.67
C LYS A 3 17.03 11.04 16.35
N ASN A 4 16.74 12.17 15.71
CA ASN A 4 15.98 12.24 14.48
C ASN A 4 16.81 12.72 13.28
N LEU A 5 18.14 12.78 13.43
CA LEU A 5 19.06 13.13 12.34
C LEU A 5 19.42 11.87 11.55
N TYR A 6 19.32 11.93 10.23
CA TYR A 6 19.68 10.85 9.33
C TYR A 6 20.57 11.36 8.20
N ILE A 7 21.65 10.65 7.93
CA ILE A 7 22.60 10.98 6.87
C ILE A 7 22.10 10.38 5.56
N THR A 8 22.14 11.14 4.47
CA THR A 8 21.75 10.63 3.15
C THR A 8 22.93 9.99 2.42
N ASN A 9 22.64 9.15 1.43
CA ASN A 9 23.65 8.54 0.57
C ASN A 9 24.53 9.57 -0.18
N ARG A 10 24.07 10.82 -0.32
CA ARG A 10 24.85 11.90 -0.95
C ARG A 10 26.13 12.19 -0.17
N LEU A 11 26.06 12.21 1.16
CA LEU A 11 27.24 12.43 2.01
C LEU A 11 28.28 11.33 1.79
N PHE A 12 27.83 10.06 1.77
CA PHE A 12 28.73 8.92 1.56
C PHE A 12 29.35 8.94 0.16
N LEU A 13 28.59 9.33 -0.87
CA LEU A 13 29.13 9.53 -2.22
C LEU A 13 30.19 10.62 -2.25
N PHE A 14 29.93 11.78 -1.63
CA PHE A 14 30.92 12.87 -1.58
C PHE A 14 32.18 12.47 -0.80
N LEU A 15 32.04 11.78 0.32
CA LEU A 15 33.17 11.24 1.07
C LEU A 15 33.95 10.19 0.27
N GLY A 16 33.25 9.31 -0.45
CA GLY A 16 33.88 8.31 -1.32
C GLY A 16 34.70 8.95 -2.45
N ILE A 17 34.19 10.02 -3.06
CA ILE A 17 34.92 10.80 -4.09
C ILE A 17 36.17 11.43 -3.49
N VAL A 18 36.06 12.07 -2.33
CA VAL A 18 37.22 12.67 -1.66
C VAL A 18 38.26 11.61 -1.28
N LEU A 19 37.82 10.44 -0.83
CA LEU A 19 38.71 9.32 -0.51
C LEU A 19 39.47 8.84 -1.75
N LEU A 20 38.79 8.70 -2.90
CA LEU A 20 39.43 8.37 -4.17
C LEU A 20 40.44 9.45 -4.60
N MET A 21 40.13 10.74 -4.41
CA MET A 21 41.09 11.82 -4.70
C MET A 21 42.32 11.75 -3.80
N PHE A 22 42.16 11.37 -2.52
CA PHE A 22 43.31 11.11 -1.64
C PHE A 22 44.17 9.93 -2.12
N CYS A 23 43.57 8.87 -2.65
CA CYS A 23 44.33 7.76 -3.24
C CYS A 23 45.13 8.22 -4.47
N ILE A 24 44.52 9.00 -5.36
CA ILE A 24 45.19 9.55 -6.56
C ILE A 24 46.32 10.53 -6.18
N ALA A 25 46.16 11.27 -5.09
CA ALA A 25 47.16 12.20 -4.59
C ALA A 25 48.50 11.56 -4.25
N PHE A 26 48.52 10.24 -4.01
CA PHE A 26 49.77 9.50 -3.80
C PHE A 26 50.64 9.44 -5.07
N VAL A 27 50.00 9.40 -6.25
CA VAL A 27 50.69 9.41 -7.55
C VAL A 27 50.93 10.85 -8.02
N TRP A 28 49.95 11.74 -7.85
CA TRP A 28 50.01 13.13 -8.28
C TRP A 28 49.84 14.11 -7.10
N PRO A 29 50.95 14.67 -6.57
CA PRO A 29 50.95 15.51 -5.36
C PRO A 29 49.97 16.70 -5.33
N PRO A 30 49.64 17.40 -6.45
CA PRO A 30 48.68 18.50 -6.42
C PRO A 30 47.27 18.11 -5.93
N PHE A 31 46.85 16.86 -6.16
CA PHE A 31 45.55 16.36 -5.71
C PHE A 31 45.43 16.31 -4.18
N PHE A 32 46.53 16.31 -3.44
CA PHE A 32 46.51 16.29 -1.98
C PHE A 32 45.88 17.56 -1.39
N ILE A 33 46.27 18.72 -1.92
CA ILE A 33 45.73 20.02 -1.49
C ILE A 33 44.25 20.11 -1.86
N VAL A 34 43.90 19.73 -3.10
CA VAL A 34 42.52 19.72 -3.58
C VAL A 34 41.62 18.83 -2.71
N SER A 35 42.10 17.64 -2.35
CA SER A 35 41.35 16.70 -1.50
C SER A 35 41.08 17.25 -0.10
N LYS A 36 42.05 17.95 0.51
CA LYS A 36 41.88 18.63 1.80
C LYS A 36 40.84 19.74 1.74
N ILE A 37 40.89 20.58 0.70
CA ILE A 37 39.92 21.65 0.48
C ILE A 37 38.52 21.06 0.28
N ALA A 38 38.40 20.00 -0.54
CA ALA A 38 37.14 19.32 -0.77
C ALA A 38 36.56 18.71 0.52
N LEU A 39 37.40 18.10 1.37
CA LEU A 39 36.99 17.58 2.67
C LEU A 39 36.44 18.68 3.59
N LEU A 40 37.15 19.80 3.70
CA LEU A 40 36.71 20.95 4.49
C LEU A 40 35.41 21.56 3.94
N ALA A 41 35.29 21.65 2.62
CA ALA A 41 34.08 22.15 1.96
C ALA A 41 32.87 21.26 2.24
N ILE A 42 33.02 19.94 2.17
CA ILE A 42 31.94 19.00 2.52
C ILE A 42 31.59 19.14 3.99
N GLY A 43 32.58 19.16 4.89
CA GLY A 43 32.36 19.36 6.32
C GLY A 43 31.58 20.64 6.61
N GLY A 44 32.00 21.76 6.03
CA GLY A 44 31.30 23.04 6.12
C GLY A 44 29.88 22.99 5.57
N ALA A 45 29.68 22.40 4.39
CA ALA A 45 28.35 22.23 3.80
C ALA A 45 27.44 21.36 4.68
N THR A 46 27.96 20.30 5.31
CA THR A 46 27.19 19.46 6.25
C THR A 46 26.76 20.25 7.48
N ALA A 47 27.66 21.07 8.03
CA ALA A 47 27.36 21.89 9.20
C ALA A 47 26.31 22.97 8.88
N ILE A 48 26.45 23.62 7.73
CA ILE A 48 25.45 24.58 7.22
C ILE A 48 24.10 23.89 7.00
N ASP A 49 24.08 22.69 6.42
CA ASP A 49 22.84 21.93 6.21
C ASP A 49 22.15 21.58 7.54
N ILE A 50 22.90 21.11 8.53
CA ILE A 50 22.38 20.81 9.87
C ILE A 50 21.84 22.09 10.52
N LEU A 51 22.61 23.19 10.50
CA LEU A 51 22.16 24.47 11.05
C LEU A 51 20.88 24.93 10.34
N TRP A 52 20.80 24.84 9.01
CA TRP A 52 19.61 25.20 8.25
C TRP A 52 18.39 24.35 8.64
N LEU A 53 18.57 23.05 8.83
CA LEU A 53 17.49 22.10 9.14
C LEU A 53 16.94 22.25 10.57
N PHE A 54 17.74 22.79 11.50
CA PHE A 54 17.37 22.94 12.91
C PHE A 54 17.19 24.39 13.37
N ALA A 55 17.60 25.38 12.58
CA ALA A 55 17.45 26.80 12.94
C ALA A 55 15.98 27.26 13.04
N ALA A 56 15.07 26.61 12.32
CA ALA A 56 13.65 26.93 12.35
C ALA A 56 12.80 25.74 12.85
N PRO A 57 11.69 25.99 13.56
CA PRO A 57 10.75 24.95 13.93
C PRO A 57 10.10 24.38 12.67
N VAL A 58 10.22 23.07 12.49
CA VAL A 58 9.58 22.38 11.37
C VAL A 58 8.23 21.86 11.83
N MET A 59 7.17 22.41 11.26
CA MET A 59 5.79 22.00 11.51
C MET A 59 5.17 21.47 10.22
N ILE A 60 5.11 20.15 10.10
CA ILE A 60 4.41 19.47 9.01
C ILE A 60 3.29 18.65 9.64
N LYS A 61 2.08 18.82 9.11
CA LYS A 61 0.92 18.00 9.47
C LYS A 61 0.67 17.02 8.36
N ALA A 62 0.34 15.78 8.71
CA ALA A 62 -0.09 14.77 7.75
C ALA A 62 -1.26 14.00 8.34
N LYS A 63 -2.16 13.55 7.48
CA LYS A 63 -3.31 12.74 7.85
C LYS A 63 -3.59 11.71 6.77
N ARG A 64 -3.85 10.46 7.15
CA ARG A 64 -4.31 9.43 6.22
C ARG A 64 -5.80 9.57 5.97
N GLU A 65 -6.16 9.41 4.71
CA GLU A 65 -7.52 9.36 4.20
C GLU A 65 -7.71 7.96 3.61
N THR A 66 -8.32 7.06 4.36
CA THR A 66 -8.67 5.71 3.89
C THR A 66 -10.17 5.56 3.73
N GLN A 67 -10.58 4.56 2.95
CA GLN A 67 -11.96 4.10 2.99
C GLN A 67 -12.25 3.48 4.37
N PRO A 68 -13.49 3.53 4.86
CA PRO A 68 -13.86 2.89 6.12
C PRO A 68 -13.79 1.35 6.05
N LEU A 69 -13.83 0.81 4.84
CA LEU A 69 -13.79 -0.61 4.54
C LEU A 69 -12.85 -0.86 3.38
N LEU A 70 -11.94 -1.81 3.52
CA LEU A 70 -11.08 -2.27 2.42
C LEU A 70 -11.69 -3.51 1.77
N SER A 71 -11.62 -3.56 0.44
CA SER A 71 -12.12 -4.68 -0.36
C SER A 71 -11.05 -5.76 -0.50
N LEU A 72 -11.35 -6.98 -0.06
CA LEU A 72 -10.48 -8.15 -0.16
C LEU A 72 -10.17 -8.47 -1.62
N GLY A 73 -8.89 -8.63 -1.93
CA GLY A 73 -8.40 -9.02 -3.25
C GLY A 73 -8.44 -7.91 -4.31
N ASP A 74 -8.96 -6.72 -3.99
CA ASP A 74 -9.02 -5.55 -4.88
C ASP A 74 -7.97 -4.49 -4.49
N GLU A 75 -7.66 -3.59 -5.44
CA GLU A 75 -6.82 -2.43 -5.15
C GLU A 75 -7.61 -1.35 -4.41
N ASN A 76 -7.18 -1.00 -3.21
CA ASN A 76 -7.78 0.04 -2.40
C ASN A 76 -6.86 1.26 -2.38
N ARG A 77 -7.42 2.43 -2.72
CA ARG A 77 -6.69 3.69 -2.73
C ARG A 77 -6.63 4.28 -1.32
N ILE A 78 -5.43 4.63 -0.89
CA ILE A 78 -5.15 5.30 0.38
C ILE A 78 -4.55 6.67 0.08
N GLY A 79 -5.13 7.70 0.67
CA GLY A 79 -4.65 9.07 0.58
C GLY A 79 -3.78 9.46 1.77
N ILE A 80 -2.77 10.28 1.54
CA ILE A 80 -2.04 11.01 2.58
C ILE A 80 -2.14 12.50 2.23
N ASN A 81 -2.79 13.26 3.10
CA ASN A 81 -2.88 14.70 2.99
C ASN A 81 -1.78 15.33 3.85
N ILE A 82 -0.81 15.97 3.21
CA ILE A 82 0.34 16.61 3.86
C ILE A 82 0.22 18.14 3.74
N LYS A 83 0.43 18.84 4.86
CA LYS A 83 0.42 20.29 4.94
C LYS A 83 1.69 20.79 5.58
N ASN A 84 2.39 21.68 4.88
CA ASN A 84 3.53 22.40 5.43
C ASN A 84 3.05 23.68 6.12
N VAL A 85 3.22 23.75 7.43
CA VAL A 85 2.88 24.94 8.25
C VAL A 85 4.15 25.72 8.63
N SER A 86 5.32 25.22 8.24
CA SER A 86 6.58 25.91 8.49
C SER A 86 6.84 27.00 7.47
N SER A 87 7.67 27.97 7.84
CA SER A 87 8.05 29.13 7.02
C SER A 87 9.11 28.84 5.95
N ARG A 88 9.30 27.55 5.61
CA ARG A 88 10.35 27.10 4.69
C ARG A 88 9.80 25.97 3.83
N SER A 89 10.29 25.91 2.60
CA SER A 89 10.01 24.79 1.69
C SER A 89 10.93 23.62 1.99
N TRP A 90 10.42 22.40 1.86
CA TRP A 90 11.15 21.18 2.17
C TRP A 90 11.00 20.14 1.07
N THR A 91 12.10 19.44 0.78
CA THR A 91 11.99 18.16 0.08
C THR A 91 11.65 17.11 1.13
N TYR A 92 10.63 16.29 0.89
CA TYR A 92 10.18 15.29 1.84
C TYR A 92 10.26 13.88 1.23
N SER A 93 10.39 12.92 2.13
CA SER A 93 10.16 11.51 1.86
C SER A 93 9.25 10.95 2.94
N ILE A 94 8.10 10.43 2.54
CA ILE A 94 7.13 9.80 3.43
C ILE A 94 7.33 8.29 3.38
N LEU A 95 7.39 7.69 4.56
CA LEU A 95 7.42 6.27 4.78
C LEU A 95 6.27 5.95 5.74
N ASP A 96 5.18 5.46 5.17
CA ASP A 96 3.99 5.10 5.93
C ASP A 96 4.16 3.69 6.51
N GLU A 97 3.91 3.53 7.82
CA GLU A 97 3.95 2.24 8.48
C GLU A 97 2.64 1.49 8.21
N VAL A 98 2.60 0.84 7.05
CA VAL A 98 1.48 0.01 6.61
C VAL A 98 1.38 -1.30 7.42
N PRO A 99 0.19 -1.91 7.50
CA PRO A 99 -0.02 -3.16 8.22
C PRO A 99 0.92 -4.30 7.77
N ASP A 100 1.39 -5.10 8.72
CA ASP A 100 2.40 -6.16 8.51
C ASP A 100 1.96 -7.20 7.46
N GLN A 101 0.65 -7.42 7.34
CA GLN A 101 0.06 -8.36 6.38
C GLN A 101 0.41 -8.01 4.92
N PHE A 102 0.76 -6.76 4.62
CA PHE A 102 1.16 -6.34 3.27
C PHE A 102 2.61 -6.69 2.93
N GLN A 103 3.47 -6.96 3.94
CA GLN A 103 4.90 -7.27 3.75
C GLN A 103 5.67 -6.28 2.84
N LEU A 104 5.22 -5.03 2.75
CA LEU A 104 5.84 -4.03 1.89
C LEU A 104 7.12 -3.48 2.54
N ARG A 105 8.26 -3.76 1.91
CA ARG A 105 9.59 -3.34 2.41
C ARG A 105 10.08 -2.02 1.82
N SER A 106 9.63 -1.67 0.62
CA SER A 106 10.16 -0.54 -0.16
C SER A 106 9.06 0.46 -0.51
N PHE A 107 8.32 0.92 0.50
CA PHE A 107 7.31 1.96 0.32
C PHE A 107 7.89 3.33 0.65
N LYS A 108 8.00 4.20 -0.35
CA LYS A 108 8.55 5.56 -0.19
C LYS A 108 7.89 6.50 -1.17
N ILE A 109 7.32 7.59 -0.66
CA ILE A 109 6.80 8.68 -1.50
C ILE A 109 7.72 9.89 -1.33
N GLU A 110 8.31 10.36 -2.42
CA GLU A 110 9.15 11.56 -2.41
C GLU A 110 8.45 12.73 -3.09
N GLY A 111 8.72 13.94 -2.63
CA GLY A 111 8.15 15.14 -3.20
C GLY A 111 8.77 16.40 -2.63
N PHE A 112 8.26 17.54 -3.09
CA PHE A 112 8.65 18.86 -2.63
C PHE A 112 7.41 19.63 -2.21
N ILE A 113 7.44 20.23 -1.02
CA ILE A 113 6.33 21.03 -0.48
C ILE A 113 6.81 22.44 -0.17
N LYS A 114 6.12 23.43 -0.75
CA LYS A 114 6.39 24.85 -0.48
C LYS A 114 5.89 25.24 0.92
N GLU A 115 6.35 26.38 1.39
CA GLU A 115 5.79 27.04 2.57
C GLU A 115 4.26 27.21 2.44
N GLY A 116 3.51 26.84 3.49
CA GLY A 116 2.05 26.97 3.52
C GLY A 116 1.27 26.00 2.62
N GLU A 117 1.94 25.22 1.77
CA GLU A 117 1.30 24.38 0.76
C GLU A 117 0.65 23.14 1.39
N THR A 118 -0.44 22.68 0.78
CA THR A 118 -1.11 21.41 1.09
C THR A 118 -1.12 20.53 -0.15
N GLN A 119 -0.65 19.29 -0.03
CA GLN A 119 -0.60 18.32 -1.12
C GLN A 119 -1.36 17.05 -0.74
N LYS A 120 -2.10 16.50 -1.70
CA LYS A 120 -2.77 15.21 -1.56
C LYS A 120 -2.00 14.16 -2.34
N LEU A 121 -1.46 13.19 -1.62
CA LEU A 121 -0.76 12.04 -2.16
C LEU A 121 -1.68 10.83 -2.08
N SER A 122 -1.50 9.87 -2.97
CA SER A 122 -2.23 8.61 -2.88
C SER A 122 -1.43 7.44 -3.40
N TYR A 123 -1.64 6.28 -2.79
CA TYR A 123 -1.07 5.00 -3.20
C TYR A 123 -2.12 3.90 -3.07
N THR A 124 -1.85 2.72 -3.62
CA THR A 124 -2.78 1.60 -3.61
C THR A 124 -2.25 0.43 -2.79
N LEU A 125 -3.13 -0.23 -2.05
CA LEU A 125 -2.85 -1.46 -1.31
C LEU A 125 -3.88 -2.53 -1.66
N ARG A 126 -3.43 -3.78 -1.80
CA ARG A 126 -4.27 -4.94 -2.13
C ARG A 126 -4.27 -5.94 -0.98
N PRO A 127 -5.29 -5.95 -0.11
CA PRO A 127 -5.34 -6.87 1.02
C PRO A 127 -5.69 -8.28 0.52
N VAL A 128 -4.93 -9.28 0.98
CA VAL A 128 -5.09 -10.68 0.56
C VAL A 128 -5.74 -11.55 1.63
N ILE A 129 -5.80 -11.07 2.87
CA ILE A 129 -6.36 -11.80 4.00
C ILE A 129 -7.50 -10.98 4.59
N ARG A 130 -8.60 -11.63 4.97
CA ARG A 130 -9.70 -10.99 5.70
C ARG A 130 -9.26 -10.72 7.14
N GLY A 131 -9.57 -9.54 7.65
CA GLY A 131 -9.34 -9.22 9.05
C GLY A 131 -9.17 -7.73 9.29
N GLU A 132 -8.53 -7.43 10.42
CA GLU A 132 -8.26 -6.09 10.92
C GLU A 132 -6.87 -5.64 10.48
N TYR A 133 -6.79 -4.50 9.81
CA TYR A 133 -5.54 -3.93 9.30
C TYR A 133 -5.18 -2.69 10.13
N HIS A 134 -4.09 -2.78 10.88
CA HIS A 134 -3.59 -1.72 11.75
C HIS A 134 -2.51 -0.89 11.06
N PHE A 135 -2.86 0.34 10.70
CA PHE A 135 -1.92 1.33 10.21
C PHE A 135 -1.25 2.03 11.39
N HIS A 136 0.07 2.20 11.35
CA HIS A 136 0.85 2.73 12.48
C HIS A 136 1.15 4.23 12.33
N ASN A 137 2.39 4.68 12.46
CA ASN A 137 2.73 6.10 12.33
C ASN A 137 3.12 6.44 10.88
N ILE A 138 3.00 7.72 10.53
CA ILE A 138 3.55 8.24 9.28
C ILE A 138 4.92 8.84 9.60
N ASN A 139 5.98 8.28 9.02
CA ASN A 139 7.33 8.82 9.15
C ASN A 139 7.62 9.75 7.97
N ILE A 140 7.98 11.00 8.25
CA ILE A 140 8.34 11.99 7.24
C ILE A 140 9.79 12.39 7.43
N PHE A 141 10.61 12.18 6.40
CA PHE A 141 11.99 12.62 6.34
C PHE A 141 12.07 13.89 5.52
N ILE A 142 12.37 15.02 6.16
CA ILE A 142 12.57 16.30 5.49
C ILE A 142 14.05 16.55 5.21
N ARG A 143 14.33 17.23 4.11
CA ARG A 143 15.66 17.60 3.63
C ARG A 143 15.65 19.06 3.19
N SER A 144 16.76 19.75 3.42
CA SER A 144 17.03 21.06 2.81
C SER A 144 17.36 20.90 1.31
N VAL A 145 17.67 22.02 0.65
CA VAL A 145 18.13 22.06 -0.75
C VAL A 145 19.43 21.26 -0.96
N LEU A 146 20.35 21.30 0.01
CA LEU A 146 21.61 20.53 -0.05
C LEU A 146 21.33 19.02 0.04
N GLY A 147 20.39 18.64 0.91
CA GLY A 147 19.93 17.26 1.06
C GLY A 147 21.01 16.28 1.50
N ILE A 148 22.05 16.77 2.18
CA ILE A 148 23.14 15.97 2.76
C ILE A 148 22.63 15.28 4.03
N VAL A 149 21.83 16.01 4.79
CA VAL A 149 21.20 15.52 6.02
C VAL A 149 19.68 15.57 5.88
N SER A 150 19.03 14.64 6.56
CA SER A 150 17.59 14.59 6.70
C SER A 150 17.17 14.56 8.16
N ARG A 151 16.01 15.13 8.46
CA ARG A 151 15.39 15.13 9.78
C ARG A 151 14.11 14.32 9.72
N ARG A 152 13.95 13.37 10.64
CA ARG A 152 12.75 12.56 10.78
C ARG A 152 11.72 13.26 11.65
N LEU A 153 10.48 13.28 11.18
CA LEU A 153 9.28 13.69 11.89
C LEU A 153 8.36 12.47 11.96
N VAL A 154 7.84 12.18 13.15
CA VAL A 154 6.91 11.07 13.37
C VAL A 154 5.53 11.67 13.62
N ILE A 155 4.57 11.31 12.80
CA ILE A 155 3.18 11.77 12.92
C ILE A 155 2.35 10.58 13.37
N ALA A 156 1.83 10.69 14.59
CA ALA A 156 0.97 9.67 15.18
C ALA A 156 -0.42 9.77 14.56
N ASP A 157 -0.74 8.83 13.66
CA ASP A 157 -2.03 8.79 12.94
C ASP A 157 -2.64 7.39 12.94
N LYS A 158 -2.34 6.58 13.97
CA LYS A 158 -2.71 5.16 14.02
C LYS A 158 -4.20 4.94 13.73
N MET A 159 -4.49 4.07 12.77
CA MET A 159 -5.85 3.80 12.32
C MET A 159 -6.06 2.30 12.12
N MET A 160 -7.26 1.84 12.41
CA MET A 160 -7.65 0.46 12.20
C MET A 160 -8.72 0.40 11.12
N VAL A 161 -8.50 -0.40 10.08
CA VAL A 161 -9.43 -0.52 8.95
C VAL A 161 -9.76 -2.01 8.72
N PRO A 162 -11.04 -2.40 8.75
CA PRO A 162 -11.42 -3.77 8.46
C PRO A 162 -11.39 -4.08 6.95
N VAL A 163 -11.02 -5.31 6.61
CA VAL A 163 -11.08 -5.86 5.24
C VAL A 163 -12.24 -6.84 5.11
N TYR A 164 -13.13 -6.60 4.14
CA TYR A 164 -14.29 -7.44 3.84
C TYR A 164 -14.27 -7.96 2.41
N PRO A 165 -14.99 -9.05 2.11
CA PRO A 165 -15.13 -9.56 0.75
C PRO A 165 -15.59 -8.46 -0.21
N SER A 166 -14.98 -8.42 -1.40
CA SER A 166 -15.35 -7.43 -2.41
C SER A 166 -16.77 -7.68 -2.94
N VAL A 167 -17.66 -6.71 -2.72
CA VAL A 167 -19.00 -6.69 -3.32
C VAL A 167 -18.89 -6.56 -4.85
N ILE A 168 -17.85 -5.89 -5.35
CA ILE A 168 -17.61 -5.70 -6.79
C ILE A 168 -17.26 -7.04 -7.44
N GLN A 169 -16.40 -7.85 -6.81
CA GLN A 169 -16.10 -9.19 -7.29
C GLN A 169 -17.35 -10.06 -7.27
N MET A 170 -18.15 -10.03 -6.19
CA MET A 170 -19.41 -10.79 -6.12
C MET A 170 -20.36 -10.46 -7.29
N LYS A 171 -20.56 -9.17 -7.60
CA LYS A 171 -21.39 -8.74 -8.75
C LYS A 171 -20.82 -9.17 -10.10
N LYS A 172 -19.49 -9.13 -10.28
CA LYS A 172 -18.85 -9.62 -11.52
C LYS A 172 -19.05 -11.12 -11.68
N PHE A 173 -18.84 -11.90 -10.62
CA PHE A 173 -19.09 -13.35 -10.63
C PHE A 173 -20.54 -13.66 -10.96
N GLU A 174 -21.50 -12.91 -10.42
CA GLU A 174 -22.93 -13.06 -10.76
C GLU A 174 -23.17 -12.91 -12.27
N LEU A 175 -22.67 -11.84 -12.90
CA LEU A 175 -22.79 -11.63 -14.35
C LEU A 175 -22.10 -12.73 -15.18
N PHE A 176 -20.92 -13.21 -14.75
CA PHE A 176 -20.23 -14.33 -15.41
C PHE A 176 -21.01 -15.64 -15.27
N THR A 177 -21.63 -15.91 -14.13
CA THR A 177 -22.47 -17.11 -13.96
C THR A 177 -23.76 -17.00 -14.77
N MET A 178 -24.39 -15.84 -14.86
CA MET A 178 -25.57 -15.63 -15.70
C MET A 178 -25.26 -15.82 -17.19
N SER A 179 -24.13 -15.29 -17.67
CA SER A 179 -23.65 -15.49 -19.06
C SER A 179 -23.22 -16.93 -19.34
N SER A 180 -22.59 -17.61 -18.38
CA SER A 180 -22.21 -19.01 -18.51
C SER A 180 -23.43 -19.93 -18.51
N ILE A 181 -24.38 -19.71 -17.60
CA ILE A 181 -25.68 -20.40 -17.58
C ILE A 181 -26.40 -20.18 -18.91
N SER A 182 -26.38 -18.96 -19.47
CA SER A 182 -26.94 -18.69 -20.80
C SER A 182 -26.14 -19.27 -21.98
N ARG A 183 -24.83 -19.55 -21.84
CA ARG A 183 -24.10 -20.43 -22.79
C ARG A 183 -24.53 -21.91 -22.65
N PHE A 184 -24.96 -22.33 -21.46
CA PHE A 184 -25.58 -23.64 -21.23
C PHE A 184 -27.07 -23.69 -21.65
N TYR A 185 -27.64 -22.65 -22.25
CA TYR A 185 -28.95 -22.70 -22.93
C TYR A 185 -28.87 -23.41 -24.30
N GLY A 186 -28.21 -24.56 -24.34
CA GLY A 186 -28.82 -25.76 -24.91
C GLY A 186 -29.22 -26.63 -23.71
N ILE A 187 -30.42 -26.41 -23.16
CA ILE A 187 -30.91 -27.14 -21.98
C ILE A 187 -31.08 -28.61 -22.35
N LYS A 188 -30.01 -29.40 -22.27
CA LYS A 188 -30.11 -30.85 -22.24
C LYS A 188 -30.57 -31.21 -20.84
N LYS A 189 -31.88 -31.43 -20.67
CA LYS A 189 -32.41 -32.11 -19.46
C LYS A 189 -31.53 -33.35 -19.23
N MET A 190 -30.76 -33.37 -18.15
CA MET A 190 -30.07 -34.59 -17.75
C MET A 190 -31.14 -35.62 -17.46
N ARG A 191 -31.25 -36.62 -18.35
CA ARG A 191 -32.11 -37.77 -18.14
C ARG A 191 -31.49 -38.53 -16.99
N ARG A 192 -32.16 -38.58 -15.84
CA ARG A 192 -31.80 -39.46 -14.74
C ARG A 192 -32.03 -40.88 -15.26
N ILE A 193 -30.96 -41.58 -15.63
CA ILE A 193 -31.00 -42.99 -15.99
C ILE A 193 -30.93 -43.76 -14.68
N GLY A 194 -32.03 -44.41 -14.32
CA GLY A 194 -32.16 -45.16 -13.07
C GLY A 194 -33.61 -45.15 -12.60
N LEU A 195 -34.40 -46.08 -13.12
CA LEU A 195 -35.67 -46.49 -12.49
C LEU A 195 -35.31 -47.48 -11.38
N SER A 196 -34.83 -46.98 -10.24
CA SER A 196 -34.76 -47.80 -9.04
C SER A 196 -36.17 -47.89 -8.49
N TYR A 197 -36.78 -49.08 -8.59
CA TYR A 197 -37.99 -49.48 -7.85
C TYR A 197 -37.72 -49.65 -6.35
N GLU A 198 -36.71 -48.96 -5.81
CA GLU A 198 -36.36 -49.02 -4.40
C GLU A 198 -37.18 -47.99 -3.64
N PHE A 199 -37.72 -48.43 -2.51
CA PHE A 199 -38.84 -47.88 -1.74
C PHE A 199 -38.62 -46.48 -1.13
N GLU A 200 -37.57 -45.77 -1.53
CA GLU A 200 -37.04 -44.62 -0.78
C GLU A 200 -37.63 -43.26 -1.22
N GLN A 201 -38.36 -43.19 -2.35
CA GLN A 201 -38.96 -41.93 -2.81
C GLN A 201 -40.42 -42.10 -3.27
N ILE A 202 -41.36 -42.01 -2.32
CA ILE A 202 -42.77 -41.76 -2.62
C ILE A 202 -42.91 -40.26 -2.93
N LYS A 203 -42.98 -39.91 -4.21
CA LYS A 203 -43.23 -38.53 -4.67
C LYS A 203 -44.74 -38.34 -4.90
N ASN A 204 -45.24 -37.16 -4.54
CA ASN A 204 -46.60 -36.74 -4.90
C ASN A 204 -46.72 -36.58 -6.43
N TYR A 205 -47.83 -37.07 -6.99
CA TYR A 205 -48.12 -36.94 -8.42
C TYR A 205 -48.11 -35.46 -8.84
N THR A 206 -47.42 -35.17 -9.94
CA THR A 206 -47.44 -33.87 -10.60
C THR A 206 -47.91 -34.07 -12.04
N THR A 207 -48.76 -33.17 -12.53
CA THR A 207 -49.34 -33.25 -13.88
C THR A 207 -48.24 -33.33 -14.94
N GLY A 208 -48.19 -34.46 -15.67
CA GLY A 208 -47.16 -34.75 -16.68
C GLY A 208 -46.27 -35.96 -16.38
N ASP A 209 -46.35 -36.52 -15.17
CA ASP A 209 -45.69 -37.78 -14.82
C ASP A 209 -46.45 -38.99 -15.42
N ASP A 210 -45.72 -40.04 -15.82
CA ASP A 210 -46.31 -41.26 -16.37
C ASP A 210 -47.09 -42.01 -15.29
N ILE A 211 -48.39 -42.20 -15.53
CA ILE A 211 -49.34 -42.84 -14.61
C ILE A 211 -48.94 -44.27 -14.19
N ARG A 212 -48.11 -44.96 -14.97
CA ARG A 212 -47.60 -46.30 -14.65
C ARG A 212 -46.57 -46.30 -13.52
N GLN A 213 -46.00 -45.14 -13.21
CA GLN A 213 -44.94 -44.99 -12.20
C GLN A 213 -45.50 -44.53 -10.85
N ILE A 214 -46.81 -44.33 -10.73
CA ILE A 214 -47.47 -43.88 -9.50
C ILE A 214 -47.88 -45.07 -8.65
N ASN A 215 -47.46 -45.11 -7.39
CA ASN A 215 -47.95 -46.08 -6.43
C ASN A 215 -49.32 -45.62 -5.87
N TRP A 216 -50.39 -46.00 -6.58
CA TRP A 216 -51.76 -45.62 -6.23
C TRP A 216 -52.22 -46.06 -4.84
N LYS A 217 -51.63 -47.13 -4.27
CA LYS A 217 -51.90 -47.56 -2.89
C LYS A 217 -51.32 -46.59 -1.85
N ALA A 218 -50.21 -45.92 -2.15
CA ALA A 218 -49.57 -44.98 -1.22
C ALA A 218 -50.15 -43.55 -1.33
N THR A 219 -50.61 -43.14 -2.50
CA THR A 219 -51.11 -41.77 -2.76
C THR A 219 -52.61 -41.61 -2.51
N GLY A 220 -53.35 -42.70 -2.28
CA GLY A 220 -54.76 -42.66 -1.94
C GLY A 220 -54.98 -42.08 -0.55
N ARG A 221 -55.45 -40.83 -0.46
CA ARG A 221 -55.99 -40.26 0.78
C ARG A 221 -57.40 -40.82 0.98
N THR A 222 -57.66 -41.47 2.11
CA THR A 222 -59.00 -41.71 2.65
C THR A 222 -59.60 -40.42 3.17
#